data_AF-A0A2N6K9I1-F1
#
_entry.id   AF-A0A2N6K9I1-F1
#
_cell.length_a   1.000
_cell.length_b   1.000
_cell.length_c   1.000
_cell.angle_alpha   90.00
_cell.angle_beta   90.00
_cell.angle_gamma   90.00
#
_symmetry.space_group_name_H-M   'P 1'
#
loop_
_entity.id
_entity.type
_entity.pdbx_description
1 polymer ?
#
loop_
_entity_poly.entity_id
_entity_poly.type
_entity_poly.pdbx_seq_one_letter_code
_entity_poly.pdbx_strand_id
1 'polypeptide(L)'
;MRTAETILNIIRTRGQRGLPVEDVYRLLYNLDLYLRAYGKLNSNAGAMTPGATPETVDGMSLEKANKCEICGATDNIEVHHIRKLADIKQKGRKERPEWMLKMSARKRKTLVVCCQCHEKIQYGRYDGDTLKT
;
A
#
# COMPACT_ATOMS: atom_id res chain seq x y z
N MET A 1 -7.06 -7.13 12.00
CA MET A 1 -5.86 -7.67 11.31
C MET A 1 -5.17 -8.68 12.23
N ARG A 2 -4.58 -9.76 11.71
CA ARG A 2 -3.78 -10.70 12.53
C ARG A 2 -2.47 -10.03 12.98
N THR A 3 -1.89 -10.45 14.11
CA THR A 3 -0.58 -9.94 14.54
C THR A 3 0.54 -10.42 13.60
N ALA A 4 1.65 -9.69 13.53
CA ALA A 4 2.79 -10.09 12.71
C ALA A 4 3.37 -11.42 13.15
N GLU A 5 3.36 -11.71 14.44
CA GLU A 5 3.79 -13.00 15.00
C GLU A 5 2.99 -14.17 14.43
N THR A 6 1.66 -14.07 14.44
CA THR A 6 0.79 -15.08 13.85
C THR A 6 1.03 -15.22 12.36
N ILE A 7 1.18 -14.10 11.64
CA ILE A 7 1.42 -14.12 10.19
C ILE A 7 2.75 -14.80 9.87
N LEU A 8 3.84 -14.42 10.54
CA LEU A 8 5.17 -14.99 10.33
C LEU A 8 5.20 -16.48 10.68
N ASN A 9 4.50 -16.90 11.73
CA ASN A 9 4.35 -18.32 12.08
C ASN A 9 3.61 -19.09 10.99
N ILE A 10 2.50 -18.55 10.45
CA ILE A 10 1.78 -19.18 9.33
C ILE A 10 2.69 -19.34 8.11
N ILE A 11 3.42 -18.28 7.73
CA ILE A 11 4.35 -18.31 6.60
C ILE A 11 5.42 -19.38 6.83
N ARG A 12 6.02 -19.40 8.02
CA ARG A 12 7.06 -20.38 8.41
C ARG A 12 6.54 -21.82 8.30
N THR A 13 5.39 -22.11 8.92
CA THR A 13 4.80 -23.45 8.93
C THR A 13 4.38 -23.90 7.53
N ARG A 14 3.85 -23.00 6.69
CA ARG A 14 3.52 -23.35 5.29
C ARG A 14 4.77 -23.59 4.45
N GLY A 15 5.80 -22.76 4.63
CA GLY A 15 7.10 -22.92 3.95
C GLY A 15 7.77 -24.25 4.29
N GLN A 16 7.76 -24.66 5.56
CA GLN A 16 8.25 -25.97 6.00
C GLN A 16 7.53 -27.15 5.34
N ARG A 17 6.26 -26.96 4.95
CA ARG A 17 5.43 -27.98 4.30
C ARG A 17 5.41 -27.85 2.77
N GLY A 18 6.15 -26.91 2.19
CA GLY A 18 6.15 -26.63 0.75
C GLY A 18 4.79 -26.16 0.21
N LEU A 19 3.92 -25.64 1.06
CA LEU A 19 2.58 -25.18 0.66
C LEU A 19 2.63 -23.73 0.15
N PRO A 20 1.86 -23.39 -0.91
CA PRO A 20 1.81 -22.02 -1.40
C PRO A 20 1.26 -21.07 -0.34
N VAL A 21 1.79 -19.86 -0.31
CA VAL A 21 1.26 -18.73 0.46
C VAL A 21 0.62 -17.77 -0.54
N GLU A 22 -0.69 -17.61 -0.42
CA GLU A 22 -1.48 -16.75 -1.28
C GLU A 22 -1.72 -15.39 -0.63
N ASP A 23 -2.07 -14.39 -1.44
CA ASP A 23 -2.42 -13.04 -0.96
C ASP A 23 -1.37 -12.34 -0.08
N VAL A 24 -0.08 -12.71 -0.22
CA VAL A 24 1.05 -12.15 0.53
C VAL A 24 1.11 -10.63 0.43
N TYR A 25 0.70 -10.05 -0.70
CA TYR A 25 0.67 -8.60 -0.91
C TYR A 25 -0.21 -7.87 0.11
N ARG A 26 -1.26 -8.50 0.67
CA ARG A 26 -2.09 -7.90 1.72
C ARG A 26 -1.30 -7.70 3.02
N LEU A 27 -0.25 -8.48 3.23
CA LEU A 27 0.58 -8.43 4.44
C LEU A 27 1.50 -7.22 4.47
N LEU A 28 1.79 -6.59 3.32
CA LEU A 28 2.59 -5.35 3.23
C LEU A 28 1.96 -4.18 4.00
N TYR A 29 0.69 -4.31 4.35
CA TYR A 29 -0.12 -3.27 5.02
C TYR A 29 -0.47 -3.61 6.45
N ASN A 30 0.04 -4.72 6.95
CA ASN A 30 -0.02 -5.00 8.36
C ASN A 30 0.96 -4.09 9.09
N LEU A 31 0.42 -3.17 9.90
CA LEU A 31 1.20 -2.19 10.63
C LEU A 31 2.30 -2.81 11.50
N ASP A 32 1.98 -3.92 12.18
CA ASP A 32 2.94 -4.64 13.02
C ASP A 32 4.07 -5.27 12.19
N LEU A 33 3.78 -5.86 11.02
CA LEU A 33 4.82 -6.34 10.10
C LEU A 33 5.68 -5.21 9.58
N TYR A 34 5.06 -4.08 9.22
CA TYR A 34 5.77 -2.89 8.75
C TYR A 34 6.72 -2.36 9.84
N LEU A 35 6.26 -2.22 11.08
CA LEU A 35 7.08 -1.74 12.20
C LEU A 35 8.25 -2.68 12.50
N ARG A 36 8.02 -4.00 12.52
CA ARG A 36 9.08 -5.00 12.71
C ARG A 36 10.11 -4.96 11.58
N ALA A 37 9.66 -4.79 10.34
CA ALA A 37 10.56 -4.67 9.18
C ALA A 37 11.35 -3.35 9.21
N TYR A 38 10.68 -2.24 9.54
CA TYR A 38 11.29 -0.92 9.66
C TYR A 38 12.40 -0.93 10.72
N GLY A 39 12.15 -1.46 11.91
CA GLY A 39 13.18 -1.56 12.96
C GLY A 39 14.43 -2.31 12.50
N LYS A 40 14.27 -3.40 11.73
CA LYS A 40 15.40 -4.15 11.17
C LYS A 40 16.15 -3.37 10.08
N LEU A 41 15.41 -2.71 9.18
CA LEU A 41 16.01 -1.98 8.05
C LEU A 41 16.68 -0.69 8.48
N ASN A 42 16.06 0.08 9.38
CA ASN A 42 16.56 1.35 9.86
C ASN A 42 17.84 1.20 10.70
N SER A 43 18.06 0.01 11.28
CA SER A 43 19.28 -0.30 12.03
C SER A 43 20.51 -0.47 11.12
N ASN A 44 20.34 -0.54 9.80
CA ASN A 44 21.45 -0.74 8.87
C ASN A 44 22.23 0.56 8.64
N ALA A 45 23.55 0.44 8.55
CA ALA A 45 24.41 1.54 8.11
C ALA A 45 24.00 1.97 6.68
N GLY A 46 23.76 3.27 6.49
CA GLY A 46 23.31 3.82 5.20
C GLY A 46 21.80 3.78 4.95
N ALA A 47 20.96 3.39 5.92
CA ALA A 47 19.50 3.43 5.75
C ALA A 47 18.95 4.82 5.34
N MET A 48 19.64 5.88 5.77
CA MET A 48 19.29 7.27 5.48
C MET A 48 20.01 7.86 4.26
N THR A 49 20.85 7.09 3.55
CA THR A 49 21.48 7.58 2.32
C THR A 49 20.50 7.44 1.15
N PRO A 50 20.17 8.52 0.42
CA PRO A 50 19.34 8.43 -0.76
C PRO A 50 19.93 7.47 -1.79
N GLY A 51 19.08 6.63 -2.37
CA GLY A 51 19.48 5.68 -3.42
C GLY A 51 19.30 6.28 -4.81
N ALA A 52 18.83 5.46 -5.77
CA ALA A 52 18.47 5.93 -7.11
C ALA A 52 17.30 6.94 -7.13
N THR A 53 16.58 7.06 -6.01
CA THR A 53 15.52 8.05 -5.78
C THR A 53 15.84 8.87 -4.52
N PRO A 54 15.33 10.10 -4.39
CA PRO A 54 15.51 10.90 -3.18
C PRO A 54 14.82 10.32 -1.94
N GLU A 55 13.94 9.31 -2.08
CA GLU A 55 13.32 8.60 -0.96
C GLU A 55 14.33 7.70 -0.23
N THR A 56 14.40 7.82 1.10
CA THR A 56 15.19 6.96 2.02
C THR A 56 14.29 5.92 2.69
N VAL A 57 14.78 5.17 3.70
CA VAL A 57 13.96 4.23 4.49
C VAL A 57 12.75 4.94 5.15
N ASP A 58 12.86 6.23 5.47
CA ASP A 58 11.73 7.06 5.96
C ASP A 58 10.70 7.43 4.87
N GLY A 59 10.99 7.09 3.60
CA GLY A 59 10.10 7.29 2.46
C GLY A 59 8.77 6.52 2.57
N MET A 60 8.73 5.47 3.38
CA MET A 60 7.49 4.87 3.88
C MET A 60 7.45 5.21 5.37
N SER A 61 6.52 6.07 5.79
CA SER A 61 6.37 6.49 7.19
C SER A 61 5.09 5.94 7.80
N LEU A 62 5.03 5.88 9.13
CA LEU A 62 3.79 5.59 9.88
C LEU A 62 2.62 6.48 9.43
N GLU A 63 2.91 7.75 9.14
CA GLU A 63 1.91 8.67 8.61
C GLU A 63 1.38 8.20 7.25
N LYS A 64 2.25 7.79 6.33
CA LYS A 64 1.83 7.29 5.01
C LYS A 64 1.05 5.97 5.10
N ALA A 65 1.32 5.16 6.12
CA ALA A 65 0.62 3.89 6.35
C ALA A 65 -0.77 4.08 6.98
N ASN A 66 -0.96 5.15 7.76
CA ASN A 66 -2.19 5.43 8.51
C ASN A 66 -2.98 6.61 7.95
N LYS A 67 -2.72 7.05 6.72
CA LYS A 67 -3.40 8.18 6.10
C LYS A 67 -3.83 7.83 4.69
N CYS A 68 -5.10 8.07 4.40
CA CYS A 68 -5.67 7.90 3.07
C CYS A 68 -4.94 8.84 2.09
N GLU A 69 -4.33 8.25 1.05
CA GLU A 69 -3.59 9.00 0.02
C GLU A 69 -4.50 9.86 -0.85
N ILE A 70 -5.82 9.69 -0.73
CA ILE A 70 -6.84 10.44 -1.47
C ILE A 70 -7.42 11.57 -0.61
N CYS A 71 -8.19 11.22 0.42
CA CYS A 71 -8.92 12.20 1.22
C CYS A 71 -8.20 12.62 2.51
N GLY A 72 -7.09 11.98 2.88
CA GLY A 72 -6.35 12.31 4.09
C GLY A 72 -6.94 11.79 5.40
N ALA A 73 -8.07 11.09 5.38
CA ALA A 73 -8.62 10.40 6.54
C ALA A 73 -7.60 9.45 7.17
N THR A 74 -7.66 9.24 8.48
CA THR A 74 -6.71 8.39 9.23
C THR A 74 -7.36 7.16 9.86
N ASP A 75 -8.67 7.05 9.77
CA ASP A 75 -9.47 5.96 10.27
C ASP A 75 -9.77 4.93 9.16
N ASN A 76 -9.99 3.68 9.58
CA ASN A 76 -10.41 2.59 8.69
C ASN A 76 -9.57 2.48 7.42
N ILE A 77 -8.25 2.50 7.59
CA ILE A 77 -7.29 2.47 6.50
C ILE A 77 -7.12 1.04 5.99
N GLU A 78 -7.25 0.92 4.68
CA GLU A 78 -7.10 -0.29 3.90
C GLU A 78 -6.15 -0.02 2.74
N VAL A 79 -5.74 -1.09 2.05
CA VAL A 79 -4.96 -0.92 0.84
C VAL A 79 -5.65 -1.50 -0.37
N HIS A 80 -5.88 -0.59 -1.30
CA HIS A 80 -6.31 -0.92 -2.63
C HIS A 80 -5.14 -1.46 -3.44
N HIS A 81 -5.27 -2.67 -3.97
CA HIS A 81 -4.26 -3.31 -4.83
C HIS A 81 -4.85 -3.62 -6.20
N ILE A 82 -4.11 -3.26 -7.25
CA ILE A 82 -4.45 -3.58 -8.64
C ILE A 82 -3.56 -4.70 -9.18
N ARG A 83 -4.04 -5.45 -10.18
CA ARG A 83 -3.29 -6.56 -10.76
C ARG A 83 -2.05 -6.10 -11.55
N LYS A 84 -2.21 -5.12 -12.45
CA LYS A 84 -1.12 -4.61 -13.30
C LYS A 84 -1.21 -3.08 -13.43
N LEU A 85 -0.06 -2.39 -13.45
CA LEU A 85 -0.01 -0.95 -13.70
C LEU A 85 -0.57 -0.56 -15.08
N ALA A 86 -0.51 -1.48 -16.04
CA ALA A 86 -1.10 -1.29 -17.36
C ALA A 86 -2.63 -1.15 -17.30
N ASP A 87 -3.29 -1.72 -16.28
CA ASP A 87 -4.75 -1.68 -16.13
C ASP A 87 -5.23 -0.26 -15.78
N ILE A 88 -4.36 0.60 -15.23
CA ILE A 88 -4.61 2.02 -14.99
C ILE A 88 -4.54 2.83 -16.30
N LYS A 89 -3.78 2.38 -17.29
CA LYS A 89 -3.61 3.07 -18.58
C LYS A 89 -4.79 2.79 -19.50
N GLN A 90 -6.02 3.10 -19.10
CA GLN A 90 -7.16 2.99 -20.00
C GLN A 90 -7.05 4.05 -21.12
N LYS A 91 -6.96 3.58 -22.37
CA LYS A 91 -7.13 4.42 -23.57
C LYS A 91 -8.60 4.83 -23.65
N GLY A 92 -8.87 6.14 -23.73
CA GLY A 92 -10.21 6.68 -24.04
C GLY A 92 -10.94 7.43 -22.93
N ARG A 93 -10.45 7.47 -21.69
CA ARG A 93 -10.99 8.39 -20.68
C ARG A 93 -10.45 9.80 -20.88
N LYS A 94 -11.34 10.79 -20.97
CA LYS A 94 -11.02 12.22 -21.15
C LYS A 94 -10.35 12.80 -19.90
N GLU A 95 -10.76 12.34 -18.71
CA GLU A 95 -10.17 12.70 -17.42
C GLU A 95 -9.76 11.45 -16.63
N ARG A 96 -8.56 11.49 -16.06
CA ARG A 96 -8.02 10.42 -15.23
C ARG A 96 -8.32 10.75 -13.76
N PRO A 97 -9.01 9.87 -13.03
CA PRO A 97 -9.25 10.13 -11.62
C PRO A 97 -7.95 10.17 -10.79
N GLU A 98 -7.96 10.95 -9.72
CA GLU A 98 -6.78 11.26 -8.92
C GLU A 98 -6.00 10.01 -8.45
N TRP A 99 -6.70 8.96 -8.02
CA TRP A 99 -6.06 7.71 -7.58
C TRP A 99 -5.21 7.06 -8.68
N MET A 100 -5.66 7.12 -9.93
CA MET A 100 -4.92 6.59 -11.09
C MET A 100 -3.66 7.42 -11.36
N LEU A 101 -3.76 8.75 -11.23
CA LEU A 101 -2.62 9.65 -11.39
C LEU A 101 -1.57 9.39 -10.31
N LYS A 102 -1.97 9.24 -9.04
CA LYS A 102 -1.07 8.91 -7.93
C LYS A 102 -0.36 7.57 -8.14
N MET A 103 -1.09 6.52 -8.49
CA MET A 103 -0.49 5.20 -8.73
C MET A 103 0.44 5.18 -9.95
N SER A 104 0.07 5.88 -11.03
CA SER A 104 0.91 6.00 -12.23
C SER A 104 2.20 6.79 -11.96
N ALA A 105 2.12 7.88 -11.22
CA ALA A 105 3.28 8.70 -10.88
C ALA A 105 4.25 7.95 -9.95
N ARG A 106 3.70 7.25 -8.94
CA ARG A 106 4.49 6.45 -7.99
C ARG A 106 5.00 5.14 -8.58
N LYS A 107 4.43 4.68 -9.71
CA LYS A 107 4.66 3.36 -10.30
C LYS A 107 4.45 2.22 -9.29
N ARG A 108 3.45 2.37 -8.40
CA ARG A 108 3.08 1.39 -7.37
C ARG A 108 1.76 0.71 -7.75
N LYS A 109 1.66 -0.60 -7.51
CA LYS A 109 0.41 -1.38 -7.72
C LYS A 109 -0.57 -1.25 -6.57
N THR A 110 -0.29 -0.35 -5.64
CA THR A 110 -1.03 -0.21 -4.39
C THR A 110 -1.22 1.24 -4.01
N LEU A 111 -2.30 1.48 -3.26
CA LEU A 111 -2.68 2.78 -2.75
C LEU A 111 -3.29 2.62 -1.34
N VAL A 112 -2.77 3.35 -0.36
CA VAL A 112 -3.32 3.40 0.99
C VAL A 112 -4.54 4.31 0.99
N VAL A 113 -5.71 3.80 1.38
CA VAL A 113 -6.99 4.50 1.31
C VAL A 113 -7.89 4.16 2.50
N CYS A 114 -8.79 5.05 2.90
CA CYS A 114 -9.85 4.66 3.84
C CYS A 114 -10.86 3.72 3.16
N CYS A 115 -11.64 2.98 3.95
CA CYS A 115 -12.68 2.05 3.49
C CYS A 115 -13.62 2.68 2.45
N GLN A 116 -14.07 3.93 2.66
CA GLN A 116 -14.93 4.64 1.71
C GLN A 116 -14.26 4.86 0.34
N CYS A 117 -12.99 5.28 0.35
CA CYS A 117 -12.23 5.45 -0.89
C CYS A 117 -11.93 4.09 -1.54
N HIS A 118 -11.66 3.05 -0.75
CA HIS A 118 -11.45 1.69 -1.23
C HIS A 118 -12.67 1.17 -2.02
N GLU A 119 -13.88 1.32 -1.47
CA GLU A 119 -15.12 0.95 -2.14
C GLU A 119 -15.37 1.74 -3.42
N LYS A 120 -15.18 3.08 -3.38
CA LYS A 120 -15.33 3.93 -4.57
C LYS A 120 -14.42 3.46 -5.72
N ILE A 121 -13.17 3.10 -5.43
CA ILE A 121 -12.24 2.60 -6.44
C ILE A 121 -12.69 1.22 -6.94
N GLN A 122 -13.01 0.30 -6.02
CA GLN A 122 -13.36 -1.10 -6.34
C GLN A 122 -14.58 -1.22 -7.26
N TYR A 123 -15.62 -0.41 -7.01
CA TYR A 123 -16.86 -0.42 -7.80
C TYR A 123 -16.84 0.56 -8.97
N GLY A 124 -15.70 1.24 -9.22
CA GLY A 124 -15.59 2.23 -10.29
C GLY A 124 -16.43 3.49 -10.08
N ARG A 125 -16.90 3.74 -8.85
CA ARG A 125 -17.67 4.92 -8.41
C ARG A 125 -16.76 6.04 -7.91
N TYR A 126 -15.51 6.04 -8.36
CA TYR A 126 -14.57 7.10 -8.02
C TYR A 126 -14.64 8.15 -9.12
N ASP A 127 -15.34 9.23 -8.81
CA ASP A 127 -15.76 10.23 -9.79
C ASP A 127 -14.72 11.34 -9.98
N GLY A 128 -13.54 11.21 -9.37
CA GLY A 128 -12.46 12.21 -9.47
C GLY A 128 -12.66 13.42 -8.57
N ASP A 129 -13.91 13.78 -8.26
CA ASP A 129 -14.24 14.99 -7.51
C ASP A 129 -14.69 14.71 -6.06
N THR A 130 -14.15 15.55 -5.17
CA THR A 130 -14.61 15.82 -3.80
C THR A 130 -14.63 14.66 -2.80
N LEU A 131 -13.63 14.66 -1.93
CA LEU A 131 -13.86 14.54 -0.48
C LEU A 131 -12.95 15.57 0.22
N LYS A 132 -13.28 16.85 0.06
CA LYS A 132 -12.91 17.86 1.05
C LYS A 132 -14.01 17.83 2.11
N THR A 133 -13.67 17.37 3.30
CA THR A 133 -14.32 17.80 4.54
C THR A 133 -13.26 17.78 5.62
#